data_AF-A0A6J5URH0-F1
#
_entry.id   AF-A0A6J5URH0-F1
#
_cell.length_a   1.000
_cell.length_b   1.000
_cell.length_c   1.000
_cell.angle_alpha   90.00
_cell.angle_beta   90.00
_cell.angle_gamma   90.00
#
_symmetry.space_group_name_H-M   'P 1'
#
loop_
_entity.id
_entity.type
_entity.pdbx_description
1 polymer ?
#
loop_
_entity_poly.entity_id
_entity_poly.type
_entity_poly.pdbx_seq_one_letter_code
_entity_poly.pdbx_strand_id
1 'polypeptide(L)'
;MANLEHPWIKEGGEASDKPIDSAVLSRMKQFRAMNKLKKLALKVIAENLSEDEIHGLKAMFTNMDTDNSGTITYEELKSGLARLGSKLTEAEVKQLMEAADVDGSGAIDYIEFITATMHRHRLERDEHLFKAFQYFDKDNSGFITRDELESAMKEYGMGDDATIREIISEVDTDNDGRINYEEFSTMMRSGTQPQPKLF
;
A
#
# COMPACT_ATOMS: atom_id res chain seq x y z
N MET A 1 -26.60 13.91 -11.77
CA MET A 1 -25.80 12.86 -12.44
C MET A 1 -24.38 13.40 -12.52
N ALA A 2 -23.53 13.05 -11.55
CA ALA A 2 -22.13 13.46 -11.55
C ALA A 2 -21.33 12.35 -12.24
N ASN A 3 -20.54 12.74 -13.24
CA ASN A 3 -19.85 11.88 -14.18
C ASN A 3 -18.67 11.16 -13.47
N LEU A 4 -18.75 9.84 -13.34
CA LEU A 4 -17.77 8.97 -12.64
C LEU A 4 -16.59 8.57 -13.57
N GLU A 5 -16.04 9.54 -14.29
CA GLU A 5 -14.97 9.30 -15.28
C GLU A 5 -13.58 9.64 -14.73
N HIS A 6 -13.22 9.17 -13.53
CA HIS A 6 -11.86 9.44 -13.03
C HIS A 6 -10.86 8.38 -13.52
N PRO A 7 -9.75 8.75 -14.20
CA PRO A 7 -8.78 7.82 -14.80
C PRO A 7 -8.15 6.78 -13.87
N TRP A 8 -8.20 6.96 -12.55
CA TRP A 8 -7.67 6.00 -11.59
C TRP A 8 -8.62 4.80 -11.38
N ILE A 9 -9.91 4.94 -11.69
CA ILE A 9 -10.95 3.90 -11.59
C ILE A 9 -10.85 2.89 -12.75
N LYS A 10 -10.04 3.20 -13.77
CA LYS A 10 -9.94 2.41 -14.99
C LYS A 10 -8.98 1.23 -14.81
N GLU A 11 -9.55 0.03 -14.84
CA GLU A 11 -8.79 -1.21 -15.08
C GLU A 11 -8.43 -1.21 -16.58
N GLY A 12 -7.16 -1.05 -16.93
CA GLY A 12 -6.72 -1.14 -18.33
C GLY A 12 -7.37 -0.16 -19.32
N GLY A 13 -8.03 0.91 -18.86
CA GLY A 13 -8.77 1.86 -19.71
C GLY A 13 -10.30 1.77 -19.61
N GLU A 14 -10.85 0.80 -18.89
CA GLU A 14 -12.29 0.62 -18.66
C GLU A 14 -12.67 0.86 -17.19
N ALA A 15 -13.69 1.67 -16.95
CA ALA A 15 -14.13 2.03 -15.60
C ALA A 15 -14.70 0.78 -14.89
N SER A 16 -14.23 0.49 -13.68
CA SER A 16 -14.81 -0.59 -12.87
C SER A 16 -16.24 -0.22 -12.44
N ASP A 17 -17.23 -1.08 -12.74
CA ASP A 17 -18.64 -0.91 -12.35
C ASP A 17 -18.90 -1.00 -10.82
N LYS A 18 -17.83 -1.22 -10.03
CA LYS A 18 -17.95 -1.34 -8.57
C LYS A 18 -17.98 0.05 -7.92
N PRO A 19 -18.81 0.25 -6.87
CA PRO A 19 -18.75 1.46 -6.07
C PRO A 19 -17.33 1.68 -5.57
N ILE A 20 -16.83 2.92 -5.73
CA ILE A 20 -15.50 3.40 -5.34
C ILE A 20 -15.11 2.90 -3.95
N ASP A 21 -16.07 2.95 -3.05
CA ASP A 21 -16.07 2.45 -1.69
C ASP A 21 -15.57 0.99 -1.63
N SER A 22 -16.17 0.05 -2.36
CA SER A 22 -15.80 -1.37 -2.25
C SER A 22 -14.34 -1.69 -2.64
N ALA A 23 -13.79 -1.02 -3.67
CA ALA A 23 -12.47 -1.32 -4.20
C ALA A 23 -11.36 -0.73 -3.32
N VAL A 24 -11.51 0.53 -2.90
CA VAL A 24 -10.56 1.19 -1.99
C VAL A 24 -10.60 0.51 -0.62
N LEU A 25 -11.80 0.19 -0.10
CA LEU A 25 -11.97 -0.57 1.14
C LEU A 25 -11.29 -1.94 1.08
N SER A 26 -11.48 -2.67 -0.01
CA SER A 26 -10.84 -3.97 -0.20
C SER A 26 -9.32 -3.86 -0.16
N ARG A 27 -8.75 -2.77 -0.71
CA ARG A 27 -7.30 -2.56 -0.72
C ARG A 27 -6.76 -2.18 0.62
N MET A 28 -7.41 -1.26 1.32
CA MET A 28 -7.00 -0.88 2.67
C MET A 28 -7.11 -2.08 3.62
N LYS A 29 -8.18 -2.88 3.54
CA LYS A 29 -8.31 -4.13 4.32
C LYS A 29 -7.23 -5.16 3.98
N GLN A 30 -6.89 -5.32 2.71
CA GLN A 30 -5.78 -6.19 2.29
C GLN A 30 -4.44 -5.66 2.81
N PHE A 31 -4.19 -4.36 2.68
CA PHE A 31 -2.97 -3.70 3.14
C PHE A 31 -2.75 -3.92 4.63
N ARG A 32 -3.80 -3.82 5.45
CA ARG A 32 -3.74 -4.15 6.88
C ARG A 32 -3.21 -5.57 7.15
N ALA A 33 -3.65 -6.54 6.35
CA ALA A 33 -3.33 -7.96 6.50
C ALA A 33 -1.97 -8.37 5.91
N MET A 34 -1.23 -7.44 5.29
CA MET A 34 0.11 -7.72 4.75
C MET A 34 1.16 -7.74 5.87
N ASN A 35 2.18 -8.58 5.72
CA ASN A 35 3.36 -8.53 6.60
C ASN A 35 4.10 -7.19 6.46
N LYS A 36 4.92 -6.86 7.46
CA LYS A 36 5.55 -5.53 7.53
C LYS A 36 6.56 -5.30 6.41
N LEU A 37 7.25 -6.33 5.91
CA LEU A 37 8.15 -6.20 4.76
C LEU A 37 7.39 -5.74 3.51
N LYS A 38 6.24 -6.36 3.24
CA LYS A 38 5.40 -5.97 2.11
C LYS A 38 4.90 -4.54 2.22
N LYS A 39 4.45 -4.12 3.41
CA LYS A 39 4.02 -2.74 3.66
C LYS A 39 5.14 -1.75 3.39
N LEU A 40 6.34 -2.03 3.90
CA LEU A 40 7.51 -1.19 3.69
C LEU A 40 7.93 -1.14 2.22
N ALA A 41 7.96 -2.28 1.53
CA ALA A 41 8.23 -2.33 0.10
C ALA A 41 7.24 -1.49 -0.72
N LEU A 42 5.94 -1.57 -0.40
CA LEU A 42 4.93 -0.73 -1.07
C LEU A 42 5.11 0.75 -0.77
N LYS A 43 5.52 1.11 0.46
CA LYS A 43 5.86 2.48 0.85
C LYS A 43 7.04 3.01 0.02
N VAL A 44 8.11 2.24 -0.07
CA VAL A 44 9.29 2.57 -0.90
C VAL A 44 8.91 2.74 -2.37
N ILE A 45 8.03 1.87 -2.90
CA ILE A 45 7.53 2.01 -4.28
C ILE A 45 6.77 3.33 -4.41
N ALA A 46 5.83 3.61 -3.50
CA ALA A 46 5.01 4.81 -3.52
C ALA A 46 5.85 6.10 -3.51
N GLU A 47 6.95 6.13 -2.73
CA GLU A 47 7.89 7.25 -2.66
C GLU A 47 8.69 7.47 -3.96
N ASN A 48 8.83 6.44 -4.80
CA ASN A 48 9.62 6.48 -6.05
C ASN A 48 8.77 6.53 -7.32
N LEU A 49 7.45 6.67 -7.20
CA LEU A 49 6.57 6.82 -8.35
C LEU A 49 6.70 8.20 -9.01
N SER A 50 6.50 8.22 -10.33
CA SER A 50 6.46 9.47 -11.07
C SER A 50 5.21 10.29 -10.75
N GLU A 51 5.28 11.62 -10.96
CA GLU A 51 4.12 12.51 -10.78
C GLU A 51 2.92 12.07 -11.65
N ASP A 52 3.17 11.57 -12.85
CA ASP A 52 2.13 11.07 -13.76
C ASP A 52 1.43 9.80 -13.20
N GLU A 53 2.17 8.91 -12.54
CA GLU A 53 1.62 7.70 -11.94
C GLU A 53 0.70 7.99 -10.75
N ILE A 54 0.96 9.08 -10.02
CA ILE A 54 0.25 9.46 -8.78
C ILE A 54 -0.66 10.69 -8.93
N HIS A 55 -0.69 11.36 -10.09
CA HIS A 55 -1.42 12.63 -10.30
C HIS A 55 -2.89 12.57 -9.82
N GLY A 56 -3.61 11.52 -10.19
CA GLY A 56 -5.01 11.34 -9.79
C GLY A 56 -5.19 11.07 -8.29
N LEU A 57 -4.20 10.43 -7.66
CA LEU A 57 -4.23 10.17 -6.21
C LEU A 57 -3.89 11.44 -5.43
N LYS A 58 -3.00 12.30 -5.94
CA LYS A 58 -2.72 13.62 -5.38
C LYS A 58 -3.96 14.50 -5.34
N ALA A 59 -4.73 14.54 -6.42
CA ALA A 59 -5.99 15.28 -6.46
C ALA A 59 -7.02 14.74 -5.44
N MET A 60 -7.07 13.42 -5.24
CA MET A 60 -7.95 12.80 -4.25
C MET A 60 -7.51 13.10 -2.81
N PHE A 61 -6.20 13.05 -2.54
CA PHE A 61 -5.64 13.41 -1.24
C PHE A 61 -5.99 14.86 -0.88
N THR A 62 -5.70 15.81 -1.78
CA THR A 62 -6.06 17.23 -1.60
C THR A 62 -7.56 17.45 -1.48
N ASN A 63 -8.39 16.58 -2.06
CA ASN A 63 -9.83 16.66 -1.84
C ASN A 63 -10.18 16.27 -0.40
N MET A 64 -9.54 15.24 0.16
CA MET A 64 -9.80 14.76 1.52
C MET A 64 -9.21 15.68 2.58
N ASP A 65 -7.96 16.11 2.41
CA ASP A 65 -7.23 17.06 3.27
C ASP A 65 -7.80 18.48 3.07
N THR A 66 -8.85 18.80 3.81
CA THR A 66 -9.63 20.02 3.62
C THR A 66 -8.98 21.24 4.24
N ASP A 67 -8.16 21.04 5.27
CA ASP A 67 -7.41 22.11 5.92
C ASP A 67 -6.00 22.31 5.32
N ASN A 68 -5.57 21.44 4.40
CA ASN A 68 -4.25 21.42 3.78
C ASN A 68 -3.12 21.24 4.81
N SER A 69 -3.37 20.44 5.85
CA SER A 69 -2.38 20.08 6.87
C SER A 69 -1.29 19.16 6.32
N GLY A 70 -1.51 18.54 5.16
CA GLY A 70 -0.64 17.50 4.61
C GLY A 70 -0.91 16.12 5.19
N THR A 71 -1.98 15.97 5.97
CA THR A 71 -2.44 14.72 6.59
C THR A 71 -3.95 14.61 6.51
N ILE A 72 -4.50 13.40 6.48
CA ILE A 72 -5.96 13.16 6.50
C ILE A 72 -6.34 12.66 7.88
N THR A 73 -7.10 13.45 8.61
CA THR A 73 -7.66 13.06 9.91
C THR A 73 -8.85 12.12 9.77
N TYR A 74 -9.30 11.51 10.89
CA TYR A 74 -10.48 10.65 10.89
C TYR A 74 -11.74 11.38 10.38
N GLU A 75 -11.94 12.63 10.78
CA GLU A 75 -13.12 13.41 10.37
C GLU A 75 -13.05 13.81 8.90
N GLU A 76 -11.85 14.08 8.38
CA GLU A 76 -11.63 14.36 6.97
C GLU A 76 -11.81 13.12 6.09
N LEU A 77 -11.31 11.98 6.54
CA LEU A 77 -11.55 10.70 5.87
C LEU A 77 -13.05 10.39 5.82
N LYS A 78 -13.74 10.50 6.96
CA LYS A 78 -15.19 10.28 7.07
C LYS A 78 -15.98 11.20 6.15
N SER A 79 -15.71 12.50 6.22
CA SER A 79 -16.42 13.53 5.45
C SER A 79 -16.09 13.45 3.95
N GLY A 80 -14.83 13.20 3.61
CA GLY A 80 -14.36 13.03 2.24
C GLY A 80 -15.01 11.82 1.57
N LEU A 81 -15.02 10.67 2.23
CA LEU A 81 -15.68 9.46 1.72
C LEU A 81 -17.19 9.66 1.56
N ALA A 82 -17.86 10.32 2.51
CA ALA A 82 -19.28 10.64 2.40
C ALA A 82 -19.59 11.56 1.21
N ARG A 83 -18.73 12.57 0.96
CA ARG A 83 -18.85 13.48 -0.20
C ARG A 83 -18.67 12.75 -1.53
N LEU A 84 -17.86 11.70 -1.55
CA LEU A 84 -17.68 10.80 -2.70
C LEU A 84 -18.83 9.79 -2.87
N GLY A 85 -19.87 9.88 -2.04
CA GLY A 85 -21.08 9.05 -2.14
C GLY A 85 -21.02 7.73 -1.36
N SER A 86 -19.96 7.52 -0.57
CA SER A 86 -19.81 6.32 0.26
C SER A 86 -20.80 6.32 1.43
N LYS A 87 -21.30 5.13 1.80
CA LYS A 87 -22.23 4.91 2.91
C LYS A 87 -21.59 4.14 4.07
N LEU A 88 -20.29 4.35 4.27
CA LEU A 88 -19.55 3.63 5.31
C LEU A 88 -20.01 3.99 6.71
N THR A 89 -20.03 2.98 7.57
CA THR A 89 -20.24 3.16 9.00
C THR A 89 -18.99 3.72 9.67
N GLU A 90 -19.14 4.33 10.85
CA GLU A 90 -18.00 4.82 11.63
C GLU A 90 -16.99 3.72 11.96
N ALA A 91 -17.48 2.50 12.24
CA ALA A 91 -16.63 1.34 12.49
C ALA A 91 -15.76 1.00 11.27
N GLU A 92 -16.32 1.10 10.06
CA GLU A 92 -15.57 0.86 8.83
C GLU A 92 -14.55 1.97 8.57
N VAL A 93 -14.89 3.24 8.81
CA VAL A 93 -13.92 4.34 8.67
C VAL A 93 -12.77 4.20 9.66
N LYS A 94 -13.04 3.80 10.92
CA LYS A 94 -11.98 3.50 11.90
C LYS A 94 -11.06 2.38 11.43
N GLN A 95 -11.63 1.30 10.88
CA GLN A 95 -10.83 0.21 10.31
C GLN A 95 -9.96 0.66 9.13
N LEU A 96 -10.39 1.66 8.36
CA LEU A 96 -9.55 2.24 7.30
C LEU A 96 -8.42 3.09 7.85
N MET A 97 -8.71 3.89 8.88
CA MET A 97 -7.69 4.66 9.58
C MET A 97 -6.61 3.73 10.11
N GLU A 98 -6.98 2.73 10.91
CA GLU A 98 -6.07 1.70 11.45
C GLU A 98 -5.30 0.92 10.37
N ALA A 99 -5.86 0.82 9.16
CA ALA A 99 -5.20 0.13 8.07
C ALA A 99 -4.16 0.99 7.36
N ALA A 100 -4.41 2.29 7.22
CA ALA A 100 -3.58 3.21 6.44
C ALA A 100 -2.58 3.99 7.29
N ASP A 101 -2.91 4.33 8.53
CA ASP A 101 -2.00 4.93 9.51
C ASP A 101 -1.02 3.86 10.01
N VAL A 102 0.10 3.72 9.29
CA VAL A 102 1.09 2.68 9.51
C VAL A 102 2.02 3.06 10.66
N ASP A 103 2.31 4.36 10.80
CA ASP A 103 3.18 4.86 11.87
C ASP A 103 2.46 5.12 13.20
N GLY A 104 1.12 5.11 13.20
CA GLY A 104 0.29 5.28 14.39
C GLY A 104 0.18 6.73 14.86
N SER A 105 0.42 7.69 13.97
CA SER A 105 0.33 9.13 14.25
C SER A 105 -1.11 9.60 14.54
N GLY A 106 -2.12 8.80 14.15
CA GLY A 106 -3.53 9.13 14.26
C GLY A 106 -4.08 9.89 13.05
N ALA A 107 -3.28 10.08 12.01
CA ALA A 107 -3.67 10.67 10.75
C ALA A 107 -2.98 9.93 9.59
N ILE A 108 -3.54 10.01 8.39
CA ILE A 108 -2.96 9.34 7.20
C ILE A 108 -2.12 10.38 6.45
N ASP A 109 -0.81 10.16 6.37
CA ASP A 109 0.05 11.02 5.56
C ASP A 109 -0.14 10.76 4.05
N TYR A 110 0.46 11.63 3.23
CA TYR A 110 0.37 11.49 1.77
C TYR A 110 0.85 10.12 1.27
N ILE A 111 2.01 9.66 1.71
CA ILE A 111 2.61 8.40 1.29
C ILE A 111 1.76 7.21 1.75
N GLU A 112 1.25 7.25 2.97
CA GLU A 112 0.32 6.25 3.51
C GLU A 112 -0.96 6.17 2.68
N PHE A 113 -1.55 7.30 2.32
CA PHE A 113 -2.72 7.36 1.45
C PHE A 113 -2.44 6.74 0.08
N ILE A 114 -1.32 7.12 -0.55
CA ILE A 114 -0.90 6.58 -1.84
C ILE A 114 -0.71 5.06 -1.75
N THR A 115 -0.01 4.60 -0.71
CA THR A 115 0.29 3.17 -0.48
C THR A 115 -0.99 2.36 -0.27
N ALA A 116 -1.96 2.90 0.47
CA ALA A 116 -3.19 2.19 0.84
C ALA A 116 -4.27 2.20 -0.26
N THR A 117 -4.28 3.20 -1.15
CA THR A 117 -5.37 3.38 -2.14
C THR A 117 -5.02 2.93 -3.56
N MET A 118 -3.73 2.88 -3.90
CA MET A 118 -3.29 2.61 -5.26
C MET A 118 -3.62 1.20 -5.75
N HIS A 119 -3.84 1.09 -7.06
CA HIS A 119 -4.04 -0.18 -7.72
C HIS A 119 -2.78 -1.04 -7.64
N ARG A 120 -2.93 -2.25 -7.08
CA ARG A 120 -1.83 -3.23 -6.96
C ARG A 120 -1.14 -3.54 -8.29
N HIS A 121 -1.88 -3.58 -9.41
CA HIS A 121 -1.27 -3.78 -10.73
C HIS A 121 -0.26 -2.68 -11.12
N ARG A 122 -0.37 -1.48 -10.54
CA ARG A 122 0.61 -0.40 -10.74
C ARG A 122 1.83 -0.61 -9.85
N LEU A 123 1.62 -1.00 -8.58
CA LEU A 123 2.71 -1.24 -7.62
C LEU A 123 3.51 -2.51 -7.91
N GLU A 124 2.86 -3.55 -8.45
CA GLU A 124 3.46 -4.87 -8.72
C GLU A 124 4.09 -4.97 -10.13
N ARG A 125 4.31 -3.84 -10.82
CA ARG A 125 5.11 -3.80 -12.06
C ARG A 125 6.55 -4.24 -11.75
N ASP A 126 7.13 -5.08 -12.60
CA ASP A 126 8.47 -5.66 -12.38
C ASP A 126 9.55 -4.60 -12.12
N GLU A 127 9.47 -3.45 -12.80
CA GLU A 127 10.36 -2.32 -12.59
C GLU A 127 10.30 -1.77 -11.15
N HIS A 128 9.10 -1.65 -10.60
CA HIS A 128 8.87 -1.13 -9.25
C HIS A 128 9.26 -2.14 -8.18
N LEU A 129 8.95 -3.42 -8.40
CA LEU A 129 9.38 -4.51 -7.52
C LEU A 129 10.90 -4.61 -7.47
N PHE A 130 11.58 -4.49 -8.61
CA PHE A 130 13.02 -4.51 -8.69
C PHE A 130 13.65 -3.30 -7.97
N LYS A 131 13.13 -2.08 -8.18
CA LYS A 131 13.59 -0.89 -7.46
C LYS A 131 13.41 -1.03 -5.94
N ALA A 132 12.28 -1.58 -5.50
CA ALA A 132 12.04 -1.84 -4.08
C ALA A 132 13.04 -2.85 -3.53
N PHE A 133 13.31 -3.94 -4.26
CA PHE A 133 14.33 -4.92 -3.87
C PHE A 133 15.72 -4.28 -3.71
N GLN A 134 16.14 -3.47 -4.69
CA GLN A 134 17.42 -2.74 -4.64
C GLN A 134 17.50 -1.71 -3.50
N TYR A 135 16.36 -1.19 -3.03
CA TYR A 135 16.35 -0.33 -1.85
C TYR A 135 16.78 -1.11 -0.59
N PHE A 136 16.40 -2.39 -0.48
CA PHE A 136 16.81 -3.24 0.63
C PHE A 136 18.22 -3.81 0.45
N ASP A 137 18.55 -4.34 -0.73
CA ASP A 137 19.87 -4.90 -1.08
C ASP A 137 20.90 -3.77 -1.28
N LYS A 138 21.51 -3.30 -0.19
CA LYS A 138 22.40 -2.13 -0.18
C LYS A 138 23.74 -2.44 -0.81
N ASP A 139 24.22 -3.67 -0.65
CA ASP A 139 25.51 -4.10 -1.21
C ASP A 139 25.41 -4.63 -2.66
N ASN A 140 24.19 -4.75 -3.20
CA ASN A 140 23.89 -5.31 -4.53
C ASN A 140 24.36 -6.75 -4.67
N SER A 141 24.28 -7.53 -3.60
CA SER A 141 24.62 -8.96 -3.61
C SER A 141 23.59 -9.81 -4.34
N GLY A 142 22.39 -9.29 -4.60
CA GLY A 142 21.25 -10.03 -5.11
C GLY A 142 20.42 -10.70 -4.01
N PHE A 143 20.71 -10.41 -2.74
CA PHE A 143 20.03 -10.95 -1.58
C PHE A 143 19.77 -9.85 -0.56
N ILE A 144 18.58 -9.83 0.04
CA ILE A 144 18.31 -9.00 1.21
C ILE A 144 18.72 -9.81 2.44
N THR A 145 19.78 -9.35 3.10
CA THR A 145 20.24 -9.95 4.35
C THR A 145 19.41 -9.51 5.54
N ARG A 146 19.50 -10.24 6.65
CA ARG A 146 18.86 -9.86 7.92
C ARG A 146 19.26 -8.45 8.36
N ASP A 147 20.54 -8.11 8.24
CA ASP A 147 21.06 -6.82 8.70
C ASP A 147 20.53 -5.66 7.84
N GLU A 148 20.43 -5.87 6.53
CA GLU A 148 19.83 -4.90 5.60
C GLU A 148 18.33 -4.72 5.84
N LEU A 149 17.60 -5.82 6.05
CA LEU A 149 16.19 -5.79 6.41
C LEU A 149 15.98 -5.05 7.73
N GLU A 150 16.78 -5.36 8.75
CA GLU A 150 16.72 -4.69 10.06
C GLU A 150 17.00 -3.20 9.93
N SER A 151 18.03 -2.82 9.16
CA SER A 151 18.37 -1.42 8.91
C SER A 151 17.21 -0.68 8.24
N ALA A 152 16.65 -1.24 7.16
CA ALA A 152 15.54 -0.62 6.44
C ALA A 152 14.28 -0.51 7.31
N MET A 153 13.95 -1.54 8.09
CA MET A 153 12.77 -1.51 8.94
C MET A 153 12.90 -0.57 10.14
N LYS A 154 14.10 -0.37 10.68
CA LYS A 154 14.34 0.62 11.73
C LYS A 154 14.17 2.05 11.24
N GLU A 155 14.53 2.34 10.00
CA GLU A 155 14.36 3.67 9.39
C GLU A 155 12.90 4.15 9.44
N TYR A 156 11.94 3.22 9.35
CA TYR A 156 10.51 3.50 9.43
C TYR A 156 9.86 3.12 10.77
N GLY A 157 10.66 2.84 11.81
CA GLY A 157 10.14 2.47 13.12
C GLY A 157 9.42 1.12 13.19
N MET A 158 9.63 0.24 12.21
CA MET A 158 8.96 -1.06 12.09
C MET A 158 9.82 -2.27 12.51
N GLY A 159 11.12 -2.07 12.79
CA GLY A 159 12.15 -3.11 12.86
C GLY A 159 12.53 -3.59 14.26
N ASP A 160 11.62 -4.26 14.97
CA ASP A 160 12.00 -5.06 16.14
C ASP A 160 12.47 -6.47 15.74
N ASP A 161 13.32 -7.07 16.55
CA ASP A 161 13.97 -8.37 16.27
C ASP A 161 12.97 -9.54 16.13
N ALA A 162 11.79 -9.45 16.78
CA ALA A 162 10.73 -10.44 16.60
C ALA A 162 10.09 -10.34 15.21
N THR A 163 9.82 -9.12 14.75
CA THR A 163 9.29 -8.81 13.43
C THR A 163 10.24 -9.26 12.33
N ILE A 164 11.55 -8.99 12.47
CA ILE A 164 12.55 -9.41 11.48
C ILE A 164 12.57 -10.93 11.32
N ARG A 165 12.54 -11.67 12.44
CA ARG A 165 12.47 -13.14 12.41
C ARG A 165 11.20 -13.65 11.75
N GLU A 166 10.05 -13.07 12.08
CA GLU A 166 8.76 -13.44 11.51
C GLU A 166 8.78 -13.30 9.99
N ILE A 167 9.24 -12.15 9.49
CA ILE A 167 9.35 -11.88 8.05
C ILE A 167 10.25 -12.90 7.36
N ILE A 168 11.46 -13.15 7.88
CA ILE A 168 12.37 -14.12 7.27
C ILE A 168 11.69 -15.49 7.22
N SER A 169 11.09 -15.94 8.33
CA SER A 169 10.43 -17.25 8.36
C SER A 169 9.24 -17.40 7.42
N GLU A 170 8.60 -16.30 7.02
CA GLU A 170 7.48 -16.29 6.07
C GLU A 170 7.93 -16.27 4.61
N VAL A 171 9.08 -15.66 4.32
CA VAL A 171 9.50 -15.28 2.96
C VAL A 171 10.67 -16.12 2.46
N ASP A 172 11.60 -16.49 3.33
CA ASP A 172 12.75 -17.34 3.05
C ASP A 172 12.28 -18.80 2.87
N THR A 173 12.09 -19.19 1.61
CA THR A 173 11.53 -20.50 1.24
C THR A 173 12.60 -21.59 1.13
N ASP A 174 13.82 -21.21 0.77
CA ASP A 174 14.95 -22.13 0.68
C ASP A 174 15.73 -22.28 2.01
N ASN A 175 15.40 -21.46 3.00
CA ASN A 175 15.94 -21.42 4.36
C ASN A 175 17.45 -21.11 4.39
N ASP A 176 17.94 -20.27 3.48
CA ASP A 176 19.33 -19.84 3.46
C ASP A 176 19.63 -18.64 4.40
N GLY A 177 18.60 -18.11 5.06
CA GLY A 177 18.66 -17.00 5.99
C GLY A 177 18.65 -15.61 5.34
N ARG A 178 18.44 -15.53 4.04
CA ARG A 178 18.37 -14.31 3.22
C ARG A 178 17.13 -14.37 2.33
N ILE A 179 16.80 -13.24 1.70
CA ILE A 179 15.66 -13.17 0.79
C ILE A 179 16.18 -12.83 -0.60
N ASN A 180 16.03 -13.76 -1.54
CA ASN A 180 16.37 -13.50 -2.94
C ASN A 180 15.23 -12.77 -3.69
N TYR A 181 15.48 -12.31 -4.92
CA TYR A 181 14.47 -11.56 -5.68
C TYR A 181 13.21 -12.38 -6.00
N GLU A 182 13.34 -13.68 -6.24
CA GLU A 182 12.18 -14.54 -6.55
C GLU A 182 11.26 -14.65 -5.33
N GLU A 183 11.81 -14.86 -4.15
CA GLU A 183 11.10 -14.89 -2.87
C GLU A 183 10.42 -13.56 -2.57
N PHE A 184 11.16 -12.45 -2.71
CA PHE A 184 10.62 -11.11 -2.54
C PHE A 184 9.46 -10.84 -3.51
N SER A 185 9.63 -11.16 -4.79
CA SER A 185 8.61 -10.94 -5.82
C SER A 185 7.37 -11.82 -5.57
N THR A 186 7.56 -13.05 -5.13
CA THR A 186 6.49 -13.98 -4.77
C THR A 186 5.71 -13.45 -3.57
N MET A 187 6.40 -12.99 -2.53
CA MET A 187 5.79 -12.33 -1.38
C MET A 187 4.98 -11.09 -1.80
N MET A 188 5.51 -10.25 -2.69
CA MET A 188 4.83 -9.06 -3.20
C MET A 188 3.57 -9.39 -4.02
N ARG A 189 3.55 -10.52 -4.73
CA ARG A 189 2.37 -10.97 -5.49
C ARG A 189 1.40 -11.81 -4.66
N SER A 190 1.85 -12.42 -3.56
CA SER A 190 1.02 -13.25 -2.67
C SER A 190 -0.07 -12.44 -1.94
N GLY A 191 -1.18 -13.09 -1.54
CA GLY A 191 -2.34 -12.41 -0.96
C GLY A 191 -3.27 -11.74 -2.00
N THR A 192 -3.03 -12.00 -3.29
CA THR A 192 -3.98 -11.76 -4.38
C THR A 192 -4.73 -13.07 -4.66
N GLN A 193 -5.65 -13.47 -3.79
CA GLN A 193 -6.68 -14.42 -4.25
C GLN A 193 -7.39 -13.72 -5.42
N PRO A 194 -7.39 -14.31 -6.64
CA PRO A 194 -8.26 -13.81 -7.69
C PRO A 194 -9.68 -13.91 -7.14
N GLN A 195 -10.46 -12.83 -7.23
CA GLN A 195 -11.89 -12.96 -7.00
C GLN A 195 -12.39 -14.06 -7.94
N PRO A 196 -13.11 -15.10 -7.43
CA PRO A 196 -13.67 -16.10 -8.32
C PRO A 196 -14.53 -15.35 -9.34
N LYS A 197 -14.27 -15.59 -10.63
CA LYS A 197 -15.18 -15.16 -11.69
C LYS A 197 -16.51 -15.85 -11.41
N LEU A 198 -17.47 -15.12 -10.86
CA LEU A 198 -18.85 -15.56 -10.83
C LEU A 198 -19.35 -15.46 -12.27
N PHE A 199 -19.54 -16.62 -12.88
CA PHE A 199 -20.29 -16.79 -14.12
C PHE A 199 -21.77 -16.46 -13.90
#